data_AF-A0A9E3Y5Q5-F1
#
_entry.id   AF-A0A9E3Y5Q5-F1
#
_cell.length_a   1.000
_cell.length_b   1.000
_cell.length_c   1.000
_cell.angle_alpha   90.00
_cell.angle_beta   90.00
_cell.angle_gamma   90.00
#
_symmetry.space_group_name_H-M   'P 1'
#
loop_
_entity.id
_entity.type
_entity.pdbx_description
1 polymer ?
#
loop_
_entity_poly.entity_id
_entity_poly.type
_entity_poly.pdbx_seq_one_letter_code
_entity_poly.pdbx_strand_id
1 'polypeptide(L)'
;MAKHRLFILPLAASALLGTLTACDPPPPRLQIRVTSDGVGRDAAPGDRRCATEADGQLCTLAAAIDEANASPTGADIALPNLDEELPPGEGTGPEPSRYYSSVEAVITGDVRITGDHGTRVSGLHLTVAGGAKLVMTQIRPMEGIEQPIWLQVDGTLLVEQSIIEANAWPLGALPALNVTASGSAIVIDSILTSDNPAGAVLNAGTLVAIRASIAPSQLCFSGQPTCFGSSTAINTTGSGQTHLAGSAALIVGVDPADQARCAGNVPVSHGFVHLETPCGGPTSPSDSSGPAEATYDRLSHALTASSTSPLRDAIPLDETLCADASIDVRGVTRGLDSNGDGRGGCDIGAVEN
;
A
#
# COMPACT_ATOMS: atom_id res chain seq x y z
N MET A 1 77.55 -38.66 -23.33
CA MET A 1 76.68 -39.61 -22.61
C MET A 1 75.93 -38.85 -21.53
N ALA A 2 74.63 -38.60 -21.72
CA ALA A 2 73.62 -38.39 -20.67
C ALA A 2 72.26 -38.23 -21.39
N LYS A 3 71.44 -39.29 -21.40
CA LYS A 3 70.08 -39.27 -21.94
C LYS A 3 69.13 -38.81 -20.83
N HIS A 4 68.52 -37.64 -20.96
CA HIS A 4 67.36 -37.25 -20.16
C HIS A 4 66.10 -37.92 -20.74
N ARG A 5 65.42 -38.74 -19.91
CA ARG A 5 64.10 -39.30 -20.22
C ARG A 5 63.05 -38.39 -19.60
N LEU A 6 62.22 -37.79 -20.46
CA LEU A 6 61.06 -37.00 -20.08
C LEU A 6 59.94 -37.96 -19.66
N PHE A 7 59.46 -37.83 -18.43
CA PHE A 7 58.26 -38.51 -17.92
C PHE A 7 57.02 -37.70 -18.35
N ILE A 8 56.09 -38.33 -19.07
CA ILE A 8 54.77 -37.77 -19.38
C ILE A 8 53.77 -38.45 -18.44
N LEU A 9 53.18 -37.66 -17.53
CA LEU A 9 52.02 -38.06 -16.72
C LEU A 9 50.73 -37.83 -17.53
N PRO A 10 49.79 -38.78 -17.59
CA PRO A 10 48.47 -38.51 -18.15
C PRO A 10 47.62 -37.72 -17.14
N LEU A 11 47.17 -36.53 -17.55
CA LEU A 11 46.14 -35.75 -16.86
C LEU A 11 44.80 -36.50 -17.02
N ALA A 12 44.29 -37.08 -15.94
CA ALA A 12 42.93 -37.61 -15.91
C ALA A 12 41.95 -36.45 -15.78
N ALA A 13 41.25 -36.13 -16.87
CA ALA A 13 40.13 -35.19 -16.87
C ALA A 13 38.90 -35.87 -16.26
N SER A 14 38.68 -35.67 -14.96
CA SER A 14 37.41 -36.00 -14.31
C SER A 14 36.34 -35.02 -14.78
N ALA A 15 35.49 -35.46 -15.70
CA ALA A 15 34.25 -34.77 -16.03
C ALA A 15 33.29 -34.92 -14.84
N LEU A 16 33.20 -33.89 -13.99
CA LEU A 16 32.06 -33.73 -13.10
C LEU A 16 30.82 -33.47 -13.97
N LEU A 17 29.97 -34.49 -14.10
CA LEU A 17 28.59 -34.33 -14.53
C LEU A 17 27.86 -33.54 -13.44
N GLY A 18 27.94 -32.20 -13.52
CA GLY A 18 27.05 -31.33 -12.77
C GLY A 18 25.62 -31.65 -13.18
N THR A 19 24.85 -32.22 -12.27
CA THR A 19 23.40 -32.32 -12.40
C THR A 19 22.88 -30.89 -12.51
N LEU A 20 22.51 -30.49 -13.71
CA LEU A 20 21.65 -29.35 -13.95
C LEU A 20 20.34 -29.66 -13.22
N THR A 21 20.20 -29.19 -11.97
CA THR A 21 18.90 -28.99 -11.37
C THR A 21 18.26 -27.91 -12.23
N ALA A 22 17.59 -28.31 -13.29
CA ALA A 22 16.65 -27.45 -13.98
C ALA A 22 15.79 -26.84 -12.88
N CYS A 23 15.82 -25.50 -12.77
CA CYS A 23 14.98 -24.78 -11.83
C CYS A 23 13.54 -25.16 -12.19
N ASP A 24 12.95 -26.12 -11.49
CA ASP A 24 11.53 -26.39 -11.64
C ASP A 24 10.85 -25.05 -11.37
N PRO A 25 10.02 -24.57 -12.31
CA PRO A 25 9.33 -23.31 -12.12
C PRO A 25 8.53 -23.40 -10.81
N PRO A 26 8.44 -22.30 -10.05
CA PRO A 26 7.66 -22.31 -8.82
C PRO A 26 6.25 -22.84 -9.10
N PRO A 27 5.68 -23.68 -8.22
CA PRO A 27 4.33 -24.19 -8.41
C PRO A 27 3.33 -23.06 -8.68
N PRO A 28 2.32 -23.29 -9.53
CA PRO A 28 1.31 -22.28 -9.79
C PRO A 28 0.56 -21.93 -8.49
N ARG A 29 0.28 -20.64 -8.30
CA ARG A 29 -0.50 -20.13 -7.18
C ARG A 29 -1.97 -20.43 -7.37
N LEU A 30 -2.71 -20.62 -6.28
CA LEU A 30 -4.16 -20.74 -6.30
C LEU A 30 -4.79 -19.42 -6.78
N GLN A 31 -5.71 -19.48 -7.72
CA GLN A 31 -6.44 -18.31 -8.21
C GLN A 31 -7.85 -18.32 -7.62
N ILE A 32 -8.24 -17.25 -6.93
CA ILE A 32 -9.54 -17.12 -6.28
C ILE A 32 -10.19 -15.83 -6.80
N ARG A 33 -11.43 -15.91 -7.27
CA ARG A 33 -12.23 -14.73 -7.60
C ARG A 33 -13.35 -14.60 -6.59
N VAL A 34 -13.42 -13.45 -5.92
CA VAL A 34 -14.53 -13.14 -5.02
C VAL A 34 -15.78 -12.86 -5.84
N THR A 35 -16.91 -13.47 -5.48
CA THR A 35 -18.18 -13.41 -6.21
C THR A 35 -19.33 -12.84 -5.40
N SER A 36 -19.08 -12.48 -4.13
CA SER A 36 -20.08 -11.91 -3.23
C SER A 36 -19.47 -10.82 -2.37
N ASP A 37 -20.22 -9.75 -2.18
CA ASP A 37 -19.98 -8.64 -1.25
C ASP A 37 -20.51 -8.91 0.17
N GLY A 38 -21.21 -10.04 0.32
CA GLY A 38 -21.68 -10.55 1.60
C GLY A 38 -20.54 -10.97 2.53
N VAL A 39 -20.94 -11.44 3.71
CA VAL A 39 -20.03 -11.90 4.76
C VAL A 39 -20.11 -13.42 4.89
N GLY A 40 -19.04 -14.02 5.40
CA GLY A 40 -18.99 -15.47 5.66
C GLY A 40 -17.59 -16.01 5.50
N ARG A 41 -17.24 -17.02 6.28
CA ARG A 41 -15.98 -17.75 6.16
C ARG A 41 -16.14 -18.95 5.25
N ASP A 42 -15.00 -19.48 4.80
CA ASP A 42 -15.00 -20.68 3.97
C ASP A 42 -15.36 -21.91 4.80
N ALA A 43 -16.17 -22.79 4.23
CA ALA A 43 -16.69 -23.97 4.93
C ALA A 43 -15.63 -25.07 5.12
N ALA A 44 -14.66 -25.13 4.22
CA ALA A 44 -13.64 -26.17 4.22
C ALA A 44 -12.30 -25.65 3.69
N PRO A 45 -11.59 -24.78 4.44
CA PRO A 45 -10.34 -24.18 3.99
C PRO A 45 -9.32 -25.22 3.53
N GLY A 46 -8.82 -25.05 2.31
CA GLY A 46 -7.84 -25.92 1.66
C GLY A 46 -8.43 -26.94 0.69
N ASP A 47 -9.75 -26.95 0.49
CA ASP A 47 -10.42 -27.82 -0.49
C ASP A 47 -10.43 -27.24 -1.93
N ARG A 48 -9.87 -26.02 -2.09
CA ARG A 48 -9.79 -25.27 -3.36
C ARG A 48 -11.13 -24.79 -3.87
N ARG A 49 -12.13 -24.67 -3.00
CA ARG A 49 -13.45 -24.13 -3.31
C ARG A 49 -13.74 -23.02 -2.31
N CYS A 50 -13.60 -21.78 -2.75
CA CYS A 50 -14.07 -20.64 -1.97
C CYS A 50 -15.61 -20.66 -1.91
N ALA A 51 -16.17 -21.25 -0.86
CA ALA A 51 -17.59 -21.46 -0.71
C ALA A 51 -18.02 -21.27 0.75
N THR A 52 -18.83 -20.24 1.01
CA THR A 52 -19.34 -19.98 2.35
C THR A 52 -20.18 -21.13 2.89
N GLU A 53 -20.10 -21.36 4.22
CA GLU A 53 -20.89 -22.40 4.91
C GLU A 53 -22.41 -22.28 4.68
N ALA A 54 -22.92 -21.05 4.54
CA ALA A 54 -24.35 -20.79 4.44
C ALA A 54 -24.93 -21.15 3.06
N ASP A 55 -24.20 -20.89 1.97
CA ASP A 55 -24.73 -20.94 0.61
C ASP A 55 -23.98 -21.91 -0.33
N GLY A 56 -22.79 -22.39 0.07
CA GLY A 56 -22.00 -23.39 -0.65
C GLY A 56 -21.57 -23.02 -2.08
N GLN A 57 -21.86 -21.79 -2.52
CA GLN A 57 -21.60 -21.30 -3.89
C GLN A 57 -21.01 -19.89 -3.93
N LEU A 58 -21.16 -19.10 -2.86
CA LEU A 58 -20.66 -17.73 -2.81
C LEU A 58 -19.25 -17.71 -2.27
N CYS A 59 -18.36 -16.99 -2.96
CA CYS A 59 -17.02 -16.69 -2.49
C CYS A 59 -17.00 -15.26 -1.98
N THR A 60 -16.99 -15.09 -0.66
CA THR A 60 -16.80 -13.81 0.02
C THR A 60 -15.30 -13.53 0.21
N LEU A 61 -14.93 -12.29 0.53
CA LEU A 61 -13.52 -11.95 0.78
C LEU A 61 -12.93 -12.73 1.97
N ALA A 62 -13.69 -12.90 3.06
CA ALA A 62 -13.22 -13.67 4.20
C ALA A 62 -13.01 -15.16 3.86
N ALA A 63 -13.94 -15.77 3.10
CA ALA A 63 -13.77 -17.14 2.61
C ALA A 63 -12.55 -17.27 1.67
N ALA A 64 -12.34 -16.30 0.78
CA ALA A 64 -11.18 -16.28 -0.10
C ALA A 64 -9.86 -16.21 0.68
N ILE A 65 -9.82 -15.45 1.78
CA ILE A 65 -8.64 -15.38 2.65
C ILE A 65 -8.42 -16.70 3.39
N ASP A 66 -9.47 -17.34 3.91
CA ASP A 66 -9.36 -18.64 4.59
C ASP A 66 -8.77 -19.70 3.64
N GLU A 67 -9.28 -19.78 2.40
CA GLU A 67 -8.76 -20.67 1.36
C GLU A 67 -7.32 -20.30 0.96
N ALA A 68 -7.02 -19.01 0.82
CA ALA A 68 -5.67 -18.54 0.50
C ALA A 68 -4.63 -18.90 1.58
N ASN A 69 -5.01 -18.78 2.85
CA ASN A 69 -4.18 -19.17 4.00
C ASN A 69 -3.94 -20.68 4.06
N ALA A 70 -4.88 -21.50 3.56
CA ALA A 70 -4.72 -22.95 3.49
C ALA A 70 -3.86 -23.42 2.29
N SER A 71 -3.56 -22.54 1.33
CA SER A 71 -2.80 -22.87 0.13
C SER A 71 -1.28 -22.92 0.39
N PRO A 72 -0.61 -24.09 0.26
CA PRO A 72 0.83 -24.20 0.47
C PRO A 72 1.66 -23.55 -0.64
N THR A 73 1.05 -23.25 -1.79
CA THR A 73 1.69 -22.60 -2.94
C THR A 73 1.43 -21.10 -3.00
N GLY A 74 0.73 -20.55 -2.00
CA GLY A 74 0.21 -19.19 -2.02
C GLY A 74 -1.04 -19.04 -2.90
N ALA A 75 -1.66 -17.87 -2.83
CA ALA A 75 -2.87 -17.55 -3.57
C ALA A 75 -2.88 -16.11 -4.11
N ASP A 76 -3.62 -15.91 -5.20
CA ASP A 76 -3.97 -14.62 -5.76
C ASP A 76 -5.51 -14.49 -5.72
N ILE A 77 -5.99 -13.48 -4.99
CA ILE A 77 -7.40 -13.14 -4.80
C ILE A 77 -7.74 -11.92 -5.67
N ALA A 78 -8.65 -12.10 -6.62
CA ALA A 78 -9.20 -11.03 -7.44
C ALA A 78 -10.50 -10.50 -6.85
N LEU A 79 -10.57 -9.18 -6.66
CA LEU A 79 -11.73 -8.43 -6.18
C LEU A 79 -12.31 -7.60 -7.34
N PRO A 80 -13.32 -8.13 -8.06
CA PRO A 80 -13.90 -7.40 -9.17
C PRO A 80 -14.57 -6.09 -8.74
N ASN A 81 -14.66 -5.14 -9.67
CA ASN A 81 -15.45 -3.94 -9.45
C ASN A 81 -16.95 -4.31 -9.48
N LEU A 82 -17.56 -4.27 -8.30
CA LEU A 82 -18.97 -4.62 -8.13
C LEU A 82 -19.91 -3.65 -8.85
N ASP A 83 -19.51 -2.41 -9.14
CA ASP A 83 -20.39 -1.47 -9.84
C ASP A 83 -20.45 -1.77 -11.36
N GLU A 84 -19.40 -2.36 -11.94
CA GLU A 84 -19.37 -2.75 -13.37
C GLU A 84 -20.13 -4.04 -13.67
N GLU A 85 -20.34 -4.90 -12.68
CA GLU A 85 -21.07 -6.17 -12.84
C GLU A 85 -22.61 -6.00 -12.86
N LEU A 86 -23.14 -4.77 -12.73
CA LEU A 86 -24.59 -4.53 -12.85
C LEU A 86 -25.06 -4.67 -14.31
N PRO A 87 -26.15 -5.41 -14.58
CA PRO A 87 -26.74 -5.45 -15.91
C PRO A 87 -27.08 -4.04 -16.41
N PRO A 88 -26.80 -3.71 -17.68
CA PRO A 88 -27.16 -2.41 -18.24
C PRO A 88 -28.67 -2.20 -18.13
N GLY A 89 -29.08 -1.22 -17.33
CA GLY A 89 -30.49 -0.86 -17.11
C GLY A 89 -30.98 -0.94 -15.66
N GLU A 90 -30.20 -1.54 -14.75
CA GLU A 90 -30.54 -1.58 -13.31
C GLU A 90 -29.88 -0.45 -12.48
N GLY A 91 -29.06 0.40 -13.08
CA GLY A 91 -28.24 1.42 -12.39
C GLY A 91 -28.63 2.90 -12.61
N THR A 92 -29.87 3.24 -12.97
CA THR A 92 -30.25 4.66 -13.25
C THR A 92 -30.69 5.45 -12.03
N GLY A 93 -30.64 4.88 -10.83
CA GLY A 93 -30.84 5.59 -9.56
C GLY A 93 -29.52 5.88 -8.86
N PRO A 94 -29.50 6.75 -7.82
CA PRO A 94 -28.41 6.82 -6.85
C PRO A 94 -28.44 5.55 -5.99
N GLU A 95 -28.21 4.39 -6.61
CA GLU A 95 -28.06 3.12 -5.92
C GLU A 95 -26.81 3.20 -5.04
N PRO A 96 -26.86 2.64 -3.82
CA PRO A 96 -25.70 2.61 -2.95
C PRO A 96 -24.59 1.84 -3.65
N SER A 97 -23.43 2.49 -3.84
CA SER A 97 -22.25 1.84 -4.41
C SER A 97 -21.95 0.54 -3.67
N ARG A 98 -21.68 -0.54 -4.41
CA ARG A 98 -21.39 -1.86 -3.82
C ARG A 98 -19.94 -1.93 -3.35
N TYR A 99 -19.69 -2.68 -2.29
CA TYR A 99 -18.37 -2.76 -1.66
C TYR A 99 -18.20 -4.05 -0.88
N TYR A 100 -16.95 -4.52 -0.76
CA TYR A 100 -16.63 -5.67 0.09
C TYR A 100 -16.62 -5.24 1.56
N SER A 101 -17.50 -5.85 2.35
CA SER A 101 -17.75 -5.42 3.72
C SER A 101 -17.02 -6.26 4.77
N SER A 102 -16.60 -5.56 5.84
CA SER A 102 -16.08 -5.99 7.14
C SER A 102 -15.37 -7.35 7.18
N VAL A 103 -14.05 -7.32 7.07
CA VAL A 103 -13.20 -8.51 7.19
C VAL A 103 -12.14 -8.28 8.25
N GLU A 104 -12.16 -9.12 9.29
CA GLU A 104 -11.07 -9.24 10.25
C GLU A 104 -10.39 -10.60 10.06
N ALA A 105 -9.13 -10.57 9.62
CA ALA A 105 -8.39 -11.78 9.30
C ALA A 105 -6.89 -11.66 9.61
N VAL A 106 -6.28 -12.83 9.84
CA VAL A 106 -4.83 -12.98 9.95
C VAL A 106 -4.34 -13.68 8.68
N ILE A 107 -3.39 -13.06 7.98
CA ILE A 107 -2.69 -13.65 6.84
C ILE A 107 -1.54 -14.50 7.38
N THR A 108 -1.57 -15.79 7.12
CA THR A 108 -0.58 -16.77 7.60
C THR A 108 0.29 -17.35 6.48
N GLY A 109 -0.09 -17.12 5.21
CA GLY A 109 0.62 -17.60 4.02
C GLY A 109 1.16 -16.49 3.11
N ASP A 110 1.34 -16.82 1.82
CA ASP A 110 1.64 -15.86 0.76
C ASP A 110 0.35 -15.55 -0.01
N VAL A 111 -0.21 -14.37 0.25
CA VAL A 111 -1.50 -13.93 -0.30
C VAL A 111 -1.31 -12.65 -1.11
N ARG A 112 -1.92 -12.59 -2.29
CA ARG A 112 -2.10 -11.34 -3.04
C ARG A 112 -3.57 -11.02 -3.14
N ILE A 113 -3.94 -9.78 -2.88
CA ILE A 113 -5.30 -9.25 -3.05
C ILE A 113 -5.21 -8.13 -4.08
N THR A 114 -5.89 -8.30 -5.20
CA THR A 114 -5.88 -7.34 -6.30
C THR A 114 -7.30 -6.90 -6.57
N GLY A 115 -7.56 -5.60 -6.38
CA GLY A 115 -8.76 -4.96 -6.87
C GLY A 115 -8.69 -4.68 -8.36
N ASP A 116 -9.84 -4.64 -9.00
CA ASP A 116 -10.00 -3.98 -10.29
C ASP A 116 -10.08 -2.45 -10.08
N HIS A 117 -10.10 -1.71 -11.19
CA HIS A 117 -10.27 -0.28 -11.14
C HIS A 117 -11.61 0.10 -10.47
N GLY A 118 -11.54 0.83 -9.36
CA GLY A 118 -12.74 1.24 -8.61
C GLY A 118 -13.20 0.24 -7.53
N THR A 119 -12.46 -0.85 -7.29
CA THR A 119 -12.78 -1.77 -6.20
C THR A 119 -12.77 -1.06 -4.85
N ARG A 120 -13.91 -1.14 -4.16
CA ARG A 120 -14.17 -0.51 -2.86
C ARG A 120 -14.29 -1.56 -1.75
N VAL A 121 -13.65 -1.29 -0.63
CA VAL A 121 -13.71 -2.11 0.59
C VAL A 121 -14.06 -1.25 1.79
N SER A 122 -14.68 -1.85 2.80
CA SER A 122 -15.09 -1.18 4.04
C SER A 122 -14.79 -2.09 5.22
N GLY A 123 -14.15 -1.58 6.28
CA GLY A 123 -13.93 -2.32 7.52
C GLY A 123 -12.94 -3.48 7.38
N LEU A 124 -11.85 -3.28 6.64
CA LEU A 124 -10.84 -4.30 6.38
C LEU A 124 -9.72 -4.22 7.42
N HIS A 125 -9.66 -5.18 8.33
CA HIS A 125 -8.64 -5.32 9.36
C HIS A 125 -7.79 -6.56 9.09
N LEU A 126 -6.56 -6.36 8.65
CA LEU A 126 -5.65 -7.46 8.31
C LEU A 126 -4.40 -7.45 9.18
N THR A 127 -4.08 -8.62 9.76
CA THR A 127 -2.80 -8.86 10.43
C THR A 127 -1.94 -9.79 9.59
N VAL A 128 -0.76 -9.35 9.16
CA VAL A 128 0.20 -10.20 8.44
C VAL A 128 1.11 -10.87 9.46
N ALA A 129 0.92 -12.17 9.70
CA ALA A 129 1.68 -12.92 10.70
C ALA A 129 3.18 -13.01 10.34
N GLY A 130 4.02 -13.28 11.34
CA GLY A 130 5.46 -13.49 11.13
C GLY A 130 5.73 -14.61 10.12
N GLY A 131 6.56 -14.32 9.11
CA GLY A 131 6.85 -15.24 8.00
C GLY A 131 5.82 -15.26 6.87
N ALA A 132 4.64 -14.63 7.05
CA ALA A 132 3.64 -14.48 6.01
C ALA A 132 3.97 -13.29 5.08
N LYS A 133 3.33 -13.29 3.91
CA LYS A 133 3.44 -12.22 2.92
C LYS A 133 2.05 -11.80 2.44
N LEU A 134 1.79 -10.51 2.45
CA LEU A 134 0.60 -9.91 1.84
C LEU A 134 1.03 -8.91 0.76
N VAL A 135 0.44 -9.03 -0.43
CA VAL A 135 0.45 -7.98 -1.45
C VAL A 135 -0.96 -7.45 -1.62
N MET A 136 -1.14 -6.13 -1.58
CA MET A 136 -2.42 -5.47 -1.85
C MET A 136 -2.23 -4.48 -2.99
N THR A 137 -3.09 -4.56 -3.99
CA THR A 137 -3.04 -3.68 -5.16
C THR A 137 -4.43 -3.16 -5.49
N GLN A 138 -4.55 -1.86 -5.79
CA GLN A 138 -5.81 -1.23 -6.24
C GLN A 138 -6.98 -1.38 -5.26
N ILE A 139 -6.69 -1.27 -3.96
CA ILE A 139 -7.70 -1.29 -2.90
C ILE A 139 -8.04 0.14 -2.50
N ARG A 140 -9.34 0.46 -2.40
CA ARG A 140 -9.80 1.77 -1.93
C ARG A 140 -10.89 1.65 -0.87
N PRO A 141 -10.97 2.60 0.08
CA PRO A 141 -12.09 2.68 0.99
C PRO A 141 -13.37 3.02 0.20
N MET A 142 -14.50 2.64 0.78
CA MET A 142 -15.79 3.10 0.31
C MET A 142 -16.01 4.57 0.69
N GLU A 143 -16.50 5.34 -0.28
CA GLU A 143 -16.88 6.74 -0.10
C GLU A 143 -18.05 6.88 0.90
N GLY A 144 -17.88 7.78 1.86
CA GLY A 144 -18.94 8.16 2.80
C GLY A 144 -19.28 7.14 3.90
N ILE A 145 -18.57 6.00 3.99
CA ILE A 145 -18.69 5.05 5.10
C ILE A 145 -17.42 5.04 5.96
N GLU A 146 -17.58 5.35 7.24
CA GLU A 146 -16.49 5.48 8.23
C GLU A 146 -16.07 4.13 8.84
N GLN A 147 -15.84 3.10 8.01
CA GLN A 147 -15.21 1.88 8.53
C GLN A 147 -13.74 1.82 8.16
N PRO A 148 -12.84 1.74 9.15
CA PRO A 148 -11.41 1.82 8.92
C PRO A 148 -10.89 0.63 8.12
N ILE A 149 -9.91 0.91 7.26
CA ILE A 149 -8.96 -0.09 6.74
C ILE A 149 -7.69 0.06 7.56
N TRP A 150 -7.34 -0.98 8.32
CA TRP A 150 -6.13 -0.99 9.13
C TRP A 150 -5.32 -2.27 8.90
N LEU A 151 -4.00 -2.09 8.77
CA LEU A 151 -3.03 -3.15 8.56
C LEU A 151 -2.05 -3.25 9.75
N GLN A 152 -1.93 -4.43 10.35
CA GLN A 152 -0.85 -4.78 11.26
C GLN A 152 0.13 -5.74 10.56
N VAL A 153 1.43 -5.50 10.70
CA VAL A 153 2.46 -6.23 9.95
C VAL A 153 3.54 -6.77 10.88
N ASP A 154 3.49 -8.09 11.13
CA ASP A 154 4.56 -8.86 11.76
C ASP A 154 5.45 -9.58 10.72
N GLY A 155 4.90 -9.84 9.52
CA GLY A 155 5.56 -10.44 8.36
C GLY A 155 5.96 -9.42 7.30
N THR A 156 5.66 -9.69 6.03
CA THR A 156 5.96 -8.80 4.90
C THR A 156 4.70 -8.27 4.23
N LEU A 157 4.60 -6.96 4.06
CA LEU A 157 3.52 -6.28 3.35
C LEU A 157 4.07 -5.52 2.13
N LEU A 158 3.39 -5.63 1.00
CA LEU A 158 3.52 -4.72 -0.14
C LEU A 158 2.14 -4.12 -0.45
N VAL A 159 2.03 -2.80 -0.45
CA VAL A 159 0.83 -2.07 -0.85
C VAL A 159 1.16 -1.23 -2.07
N GLU A 160 0.41 -1.42 -3.15
CA GLU A 160 0.60 -0.71 -4.41
C GLU A 160 -0.70 -0.06 -4.85
N GLN A 161 -0.65 1.19 -5.32
CA GLN A 161 -1.81 1.87 -5.93
C GLN A 161 -3.09 1.75 -5.07
N SER A 162 -2.97 1.90 -3.76
CA SER A 162 -4.09 1.70 -2.83
C SER A 162 -4.27 2.89 -1.91
N ILE A 163 -5.47 3.03 -1.36
CA ILE A 163 -5.80 3.98 -0.32
C ILE A 163 -6.14 3.19 0.93
N ILE A 164 -5.40 3.42 2.02
CA ILE A 164 -5.63 2.83 3.33
C ILE A 164 -6.06 3.95 4.27
N GLU A 165 -7.33 3.94 4.64
CA GLU A 165 -7.94 4.95 5.50
C GLU A 165 -8.42 4.31 6.81
N ALA A 166 -7.72 4.57 7.92
CA ALA A 166 -8.10 4.08 9.25
C ALA A 166 -8.80 5.17 10.10
N ASN A 167 -9.69 5.94 9.48
CA ASN A 167 -10.47 6.94 10.19
C ASN A 167 -11.67 6.25 10.86
N ALA A 168 -11.62 6.14 12.18
CA ALA A 168 -12.52 5.29 12.95
C ALA A 168 -13.23 6.09 14.05
N TRP A 169 -14.05 7.05 13.64
CA TRP A 169 -14.99 7.67 14.56
C TRP A 169 -16.27 6.84 14.61
N PRO A 170 -16.78 6.43 15.79
CA PRO A 170 -16.28 6.62 17.15
C PRO A 170 -15.43 5.45 17.69
N LEU A 171 -15.07 4.47 16.86
CA LEU A 171 -14.52 3.16 17.27
C LEU A 171 -13.10 3.18 17.87
N GLY A 172 -12.46 4.35 17.90
CA GLY A 172 -11.13 4.52 18.47
C GLY A 172 -10.09 4.58 17.37
N ALA A 173 -9.21 5.57 17.47
CA ALA A 173 -8.33 5.93 16.39
C ALA A 173 -7.24 4.86 16.19
N LEU A 174 -7.24 4.19 15.04
CA LEU A 174 -6.27 3.16 14.63
C LEU A 174 -5.33 3.75 13.58
N PRO A 175 -4.03 3.39 13.56
CA PRO A 175 -3.16 3.82 12.48
C PRO A 175 -3.63 3.19 11.16
N ALA A 176 -3.31 3.77 10.01
CA ALA A 176 -3.52 3.09 8.72
C ALA A 176 -2.63 1.85 8.63
N LEU A 177 -1.40 1.98 9.12
CA LEU A 177 -0.38 0.95 9.08
C LEU A 177 0.38 0.88 10.41
N ASN A 178 0.45 -0.32 10.98
CA ASN A 178 1.27 -0.64 12.16
C ASN A 178 2.28 -1.73 11.83
N VAL A 179 3.54 -1.36 11.63
CA VAL A 179 4.65 -2.30 11.37
C VAL A 179 5.33 -2.63 12.69
N THR A 180 5.28 -3.90 13.10
CA THR A 180 5.90 -4.34 14.36
C THR A 180 7.41 -4.51 14.20
N ALA A 181 8.11 -4.77 15.30
CA ALA A 181 9.58 -4.84 15.29
C ALA A 181 10.17 -5.92 14.36
N SER A 182 9.40 -6.98 14.05
CA SER A 182 9.79 -8.01 13.09
C SER A 182 9.26 -7.79 11.67
N GLY A 183 8.34 -6.85 11.51
CA GLY A 183 7.64 -6.61 10.26
C GLY A 183 8.42 -5.78 9.26
N SER A 184 8.07 -5.94 7.98
CA SER A 184 8.53 -5.10 6.88
C SER A 184 7.36 -4.71 5.98
N ALA A 185 7.24 -3.44 5.64
CA ALA A 185 6.23 -2.93 4.72
C ALA A 185 6.88 -2.10 3.60
N ILE A 186 6.40 -2.32 2.37
CA ILE A 186 6.69 -1.50 1.21
C ILE A 186 5.38 -0.87 0.74
N VAL A 187 5.37 0.44 0.55
CA VAL A 187 4.18 1.20 0.14
C VAL A 187 4.54 2.00 -1.10
N ILE A 188 3.86 1.74 -2.20
CA ILE A 188 4.15 2.30 -3.52
C ILE A 188 2.90 2.97 -4.09
N ASP A 189 3.01 4.20 -4.57
CA ASP A 189 1.91 4.89 -5.28
C ASP A 189 0.59 4.89 -4.50
N SER A 190 0.67 4.96 -3.16
CA SER A 190 -0.45 4.73 -2.26
C SER A 190 -0.66 5.88 -1.29
N ILE A 191 -1.89 6.02 -0.80
CA ILE A 191 -2.27 7.00 0.21
C ILE A 191 -2.54 6.27 1.52
N LEU A 192 -1.88 6.69 2.60
CA LEU A 192 -2.15 6.22 3.95
C LEU A 192 -2.70 7.38 4.77
N THR A 193 -3.91 7.23 5.32
CA THR A 193 -4.53 8.26 6.15
C THR A 193 -5.17 7.70 7.41
N SER A 194 -5.07 8.45 8.51
CA SER A 194 -5.62 8.04 9.80
C SER A 194 -5.70 9.20 10.78
N ASP A 195 -6.69 9.15 11.67
CA ASP A 195 -6.91 10.08 12.78
C ASP A 195 -6.23 9.59 14.08
N ASN A 196 -5.34 8.59 14.01
CA ASN A 196 -4.64 8.07 15.18
C ASN A 196 -3.74 9.13 15.82
N PRO A 197 -3.87 9.37 17.14
CA PRO A 197 -3.08 10.39 17.85
C PRO A 197 -1.56 10.10 17.82
N ALA A 198 -1.16 8.83 17.78
CA ALA A 198 0.23 8.40 17.69
C ALA A 198 0.79 8.48 16.26
N GLY A 199 -0.08 8.52 15.25
CA GLY A 199 0.24 8.85 13.87
C GLY A 199 -0.38 7.92 12.83
N ALA A 200 -0.41 8.36 11.57
CA ALA A 200 -1.00 7.57 10.49
C ALA A 200 -0.26 6.26 10.24
N VAL A 201 1.06 6.27 10.44
CA VAL A 201 1.91 5.08 10.42
C VAL A 201 2.68 4.95 11.73
N LEU A 202 2.57 3.78 12.36
CA LEU A 202 3.41 3.37 13.47
C LEU A 202 4.43 2.35 12.95
N ASN A 203 5.71 2.62 13.11
CA ASN A 203 6.77 1.76 12.58
C ASN A 203 7.79 1.41 13.66
N ALA A 204 7.82 0.16 14.10
CA ALA A 204 8.87 -0.41 14.92
C ALA A 204 9.83 -1.33 14.13
N GLY A 205 9.49 -1.67 12.88
CA GLY A 205 10.22 -2.55 11.99
C GLY A 205 10.84 -1.81 10.80
N THR A 206 10.64 -2.32 9.58
CA THR A 206 11.12 -1.65 8.35
C THR A 206 9.96 -1.13 7.53
N LEU A 207 10.01 0.16 7.16
CA LEU A 207 9.06 0.78 6.24
C LEU A 207 9.84 1.40 5.07
N VAL A 208 9.43 1.07 3.86
CA VAL A 208 9.88 1.74 2.63
C VAL A 208 8.66 2.33 1.94
N ALA A 209 8.65 3.65 1.77
CA ALA A 209 7.60 4.35 1.05
C ALA A 209 8.19 4.98 -0.22
N ILE A 210 7.56 4.69 -1.36
CA ILE A 210 7.98 5.16 -2.68
C ILE A 210 6.77 5.80 -3.34
N ARG A 211 6.84 7.10 -3.67
CA ARG A 211 5.68 7.82 -4.23
C ARG A 211 4.40 7.61 -3.41
N ALA A 212 4.54 7.60 -2.09
CA ALA A 212 3.42 7.47 -1.18
C ALA A 212 3.05 8.82 -0.56
N SER A 213 1.77 9.03 -0.31
CA SER A 213 1.28 10.16 0.48
C SER A 213 0.85 9.64 1.86
N ILE A 214 1.51 10.10 2.92
CA ILE A 214 1.23 9.71 4.29
C ILE A 214 0.66 10.91 5.02
N ALA A 215 -0.64 10.84 5.33
CA ALA A 215 -1.40 11.97 5.79
C ALA A 215 -2.11 11.68 7.11
N PRO A 216 -1.72 12.30 8.23
CA PRO A 216 -2.56 12.24 9.40
C PRO A 216 -3.78 13.14 9.18
N SER A 217 -4.92 12.68 9.66
CA SER A 217 -6.22 13.35 9.56
C SER A 217 -6.52 14.07 10.87
N GLN A 218 -6.91 15.34 10.77
CA GLN A 218 -7.37 16.13 11.90
C GLN A 218 -8.80 16.64 11.65
N LEU A 219 -9.72 16.23 12.53
CA LEU A 219 -11.14 16.55 12.46
C LEU A 219 -11.47 17.63 13.49
N CYS A 220 -11.72 18.84 13.02
CA CYS A 220 -12.15 19.97 13.84
C CYS A 220 -13.64 20.19 13.65
N PHE A 221 -14.42 20.11 14.73
CA PHE A 221 -15.84 20.43 14.69
C PHE A 221 -16.07 21.91 15.00
N SER A 222 -16.93 22.57 14.23
CA SER A 222 -17.33 23.95 14.51
C SER A 222 -17.90 24.06 15.93
N GLY A 223 -17.32 24.95 16.74
CA GLY A 223 -17.72 25.17 18.13
C GLY A 223 -17.12 24.20 19.15
N GLN A 224 -16.25 23.28 18.73
CA GLN A 224 -15.40 22.51 19.65
C GLN A 224 -14.02 23.19 19.78
N PRO A 225 -13.47 23.29 21.00
CA PRO A 225 -12.17 23.94 21.22
C PRO A 225 -10.97 23.06 20.80
N THR A 226 -11.21 21.78 20.51
CA THR A 226 -10.17 20.80 20.20
C THR A 226 -10.55 20.01 18.97
N CYS A 227 -9.59 19.86 18.06
CA CYS A 227 -9.68 18.91 16.96
C CYS A 227 -9.32 17.51 17.46
N PHE A 228 -9.92 16.49 16.86
CA PHE A 228 -9.52 15.09 17.03
C PHE A 228 -8.48 14.74 15.96
N GLY A 229 -7.50 13.91 16.30
CA GLY A 229 -6.49 13.47 15.34
C GLY A 229 -5.07 13.69 15.81
N SER A 230 -4.14 13.61 14.86
CA SER A 230 -2.73 13.91 15.05
C SER A 230 -2.22 14.78 13.91
N SER A 231 -1.11 15.44 14.17
CA SER A 231 -0.23 16.00 13.13
C SER A 231 0.92 15.03 12.79
N THR A 232 1.01 13.88 13.46
CA THR A 232 2.08 12.90 13.24
C THR A 232 1.78 12.01 12.04
N ALA A 233 2.47 12.18 10.93
CA ALA A 233 2.33 11.31 9.76
C ALA A 233 2.96 9.93 10.02
N ILE A 234 4.20 9.93 10.50
CA ILE A 234 5.00 8.71 10.73
C ILE A 234 5.62 8.78 12.12
N ASN A 235 5.42 7.73 12.91
CA ASN A 235 6.06 7.56 14.21
C ASN A 235 6.95 6.32 14.18
N THR A 236 8.26 6.53 14.07
CA THR A 236 9.23 5.43 14.01
C THR A 236 9.81 5.18 15.40
N THR A 237 9.59 4.01 15.98
CA THR A 237 9.94 3.70 17.38
C THR A 237 10.99 2.60 17.49
N GLY A 238 11.63 2.49 18.65
CA GLY A 238 12.60 1.42 18.92
C GLY A 238 13.76 1.42 17.92
N SER A 239 14.02 0.26 17.33
CA SER A 239 15.03 0.08 16.26
C SER A 239 14.45 0.23 14.85
N GLY A 240 13.21 0.73 14.72
CA GLY A 240 12.53 0.85 13.44
C GLY A 240 13.27 1.77 12.47
N GLN A 241 13.18 1.44 11.20
CA GLN A 241 13.77 2.17 10.07
C GLN A 241 12.68 2.56 9.08
N THR A 242 12.65 3.84 8.73
CA THR A 242 11.75 4.38 7.71
C THR A 242 12.59 4.95 6.58
N HIS A 243 12.31 4.51 5.36
CA HIS A 243 12.95 4.98 4.13
C HIS A 243 11.89 5.61 3.23
N LEU A 244 12.16 6.81 2.74
CA LEU A 244 11.24 7.57 1.89
C LEU A 244 11.93 7.90 0.57
N ALA A 245 11.23 7.74 -0.55
CA ALA A 245 11.68 8.16 -1.88
C ALA A 245 10.50 8.74 -2.65
N GLY A 246 10.64 9.94 -3.23
CA GLY A 246 9.56 10.57 -4.01
C GLY A 246 8.26 10.71 -3.23
N SER A 247 8.28 10.75 -1.89
CA SER A 247 7.10 10.58 -1.03
C SER A 247 6.78 11.84 -0.25
N ALA A 248 5.51 12.03 0.10
CA ALA A 248 5.05 13.18 0.85
C ALA A 248 4.50 12.79 2.23
N ALA A 249 4.89 13.54 3.26
CA ALA A 249 4.19 13.57 4.54
C ALA A 249 3.53 14.96 4.70
N LEU A 250 2.20 14.98 4.70
CA LEU A 250 1.39 16.20 4.62
C LEU A 250 0.16 16.09 5.52
N ILE A 251 -0.28 17.18 6.13
CA ILE A 251 -1.51 17.18 6.91
C ILE A 251 -2.72 17.27 6.00
N VAL A 252 -3.71 16.48 6.36
CA VAL A 252 -5.04 16.54 5.80
C VAL A 252 -5.95 17.08 6.89
N GLY A 253 -6.44 18.30 6.70
CA GLY A 253 -7.26 18.95 7.70
C GLY A 253 -7.72 20.34 7.29
N VAL A 254 -8.62 20.90 8.10
CA VAL A 254 -9.25 22.20 7.89
C VAL A 254 -8.42 23.38 8.43
N ASP A 255 -7.41 23.13 9.26
CA ASP A 255 -6.53 24.18 9.77
C ASP A 255 -5.21 24.22 8.98
N PRO A 256 -5.00 25.23 8.11
CA PRO A 256 -3.76 25.37 7.35
C PRO A 256 -2.54 25.73 8.23
N ALA A 257 -2.75 26.03 9.53
CA ALA A 257 -1.66 26.27 10.46
C ALA A 257 -1.02 24.98 11.00
N ASP A 258 -1.73 23.85 10.93
CA ASP A 258 -1.18 22.56 11.33
C ASP A 258 -0.39 21.94 10.18
N GLN A 259 0.81 21.44 10.48
CA GLN A 259 1.71 20.79 9.52
C GLN A 259 2.04 19.36 9.91
N ALA A 260 2.09 18.45 8.93
CA ALA A 260 2.52 17.08 9.18
C ALA A 260 3.95 17.04 9.68
N ARG A 261 4.16 16.21 10.69
CA ARG A 261 5.48 15.96 11.29
C ARG A 261 5.74 14.46 11.41
N CYS A 262 7.01 14.09 11.51
CA CYS A 262 7.37 12.76 12.01
C CYS A 262 7.66 12.81 13.52
N ALA A 263 7.60 11.65 14.14
CA ALA A 263 8.03 11.41 15.51
C ALA A 263 8.99 10.21 15.59
N GLY A 264 9.82 10.20 16.64
CA GLY A 264 10.75 9.12 16.92
C GLY A 264 12.00 9.14 16.02
N ASN A 265 12.43 7.98 15.52
CA ASN A 265 13.61 7.88 14.65
C ASN A 265 13.36 8.62 13.33
N VAL A 266 14.37 9.40 12.92
CA VAL A 266 14.32 10.21 11.71
C VAL A 266 14.27 9.30 10.47
N PRO A 267 13.31 9.48 9.55
CA PRO A 267 13.30 8.80 8.27
C PRO A 267 14.55 9.10 7.44
N VAL A 268 15.05 8.09 6.73
CA VAL A 268 16.10 8.25 5.73
C VAL A 268 15.44 8.64 4.41
N SER A 269 15.78 9.81 3.89
CA SER A 269 15.39 10.21 2.54
C SER A 269 16.34 9.63 1.50
N HIS A 270 15.77 9.15 0.41
CA HIS A 270 16.46 8.74 -0.83
C HIS A 270 16.19 9.71 -1.98
N GLY A 271 15.68 10.90 -1.68
CA GLY A 271 15.45 11.98 -2.65
C GLY A 271 13.97 12.22 -2.98
N PHE A 272 13.72 13.45 -3.42
CA PHE A 272 12.41 14.00 -3.76
C PHE A 272 11.35 13.77 -2.68
N VAL A 273 11.73 13.88 -1.41
CA VAL A 273 10.79 13.75 -0.28
C VAL A 273 10.28 15.14 0.10
N HIS A 274 8.97 15.25 0.32
CA HIS A 274 8.35 16.46 0.87
C HIS A 274 7.85 16.22 2.29
N LEU A 275 8.27 17.04 3.24
CA LEU A 275 7.81 17.00 4.63
C LEU A 275 7.36 18.39 5.06
N GLU A 276 6.10 18.57 5.44
CA GLU A 276 5.61 19.91 5.81
C GLU A 276 6.40 20.49 6.98
N THR A 277 6.61 19.68 8.03
CA THR A 277 7.61 19.91 9.06
C THR A 277 8.79 18.94 8.89
N PRO A 278 10.03 19.43 8.75
CA PRO A 278 11.21 18.57 8.67
C PRO A 278 11.33 17.63 9.87
N CYS A 279 11.59 16.35 9.59
CA CYS A 279 11.67 15.30 10.61
C CYS A 279 13.06 15.20 11.30
N GLY A 280 13.99 16.10 10.96
CA GLY A 280 15.40 16.06 11.37
C GLY A 280 16.29 15.32 10.35
N GLY A 281 17.62 15.31 10.58
CA GLY A 281 18.59 14.57 9.75
C GLY A 281 19.06 15.26 8.46
N PRO A 282 20.07 14.70 7.77
CA PRO A 282 20.49 15.21 6.48
C PRO A 282 19.42 14.90 5.43
N THR A 283 18.78 15.94 4.93
CA THR A 283 17.90 15.87 3.76
C THR A 283 18.74 15.60 2.52
N SER A 284 18.18 14.88 1.55
CA SER A 284 18.73 14.87 0.19
C SER A 284 18.62 16.29 -0.39
N PRO A 285 19.54 16.73 -1.27
CA PRO A 285 19.43 18.04 -1.93
C PRO A 285 18.14 18.24 -2.72
N SER A 286 17.49 17.16 -3.13
CA SER A 286 16.21 17.13 -3.85
C SER A 286 14.97 17.19 -2.94
N ASP A 287 15.15 17.14 -1.62
CA ASP A 287 14.02 17.17 -0.69
C ASP A 287 13.49 18.60 -0.49
N SER A 288 12.23 18.72 -0.13
CA SER A 288 11.57 19.98 0.14
C SER A 288 10.78 19.97 1.45
N SER A 289 10.42 21.15 1.95
CA SER A 289 9.64 21.32 3.17
C SER A 289 8.82 22.61 3.15
N GLY A 290 7.86 22.72 4.06
CA GLY A 290 6.89 23.83 4.11
C GLY A 290 5.50 23.35 3.69
N PRO A 291 4.50 24.24 3.64
CA PRO A 291 3.12 23.86 3.30
C PRO A 291 3.05 23.10 1.97
N ALA A 292 2.38 21.96 1.96
CA ALA A 292 2.26 21.15 0.75
C ALA A 292 1.29 21.76 -0.28
N GLU A 293 0.45 22.72 0.15
CA GLU A 293 -0.64 23.28 -0.66
C GLU A 293 -1.54 22.20 -1.28
N ALA A 294 -1.77 21.12 -0.53
CA ALA A 294 -2.60 20.00 -0.92
C ALA A 294 -3.81 19.87 0.02
N THR A 295 -4.92 19.38 -0.50
CA THR A 295 -6.14 19.09 0.25
C THR A 295 -6.56 17.67 -0.05
N TYR A 296 -6.91 16.90 0.99
CA TYR A 296 -7.54 15.61 0.80
C TYR A 296 -9.02 15.73 1.08
N ASP A 297 -9.81 15.43 0.07
CA ASP A 297 -11.24 15.30 0.20
C ASP A 297 -11.58 13.88 0.65
N ARG A 298 -12.04 13.75 1.90
CA ARG A 298 -12.45 12.47 2.49
C ARG A 298 -13.65 11.84 1.79
N LEU A 299 -14.48 12.62 1.11
CA LEU A 299 -15.66 12.08 0.42
C LEU A 299 -15.31 11.43 -0.90
N SER A 300 -14.33 11.98 -1.61
CA SER A 300 -13.84 11.42 -2.89
C SER A 300 -12.53 10.64 -2.75
N HIS A 301 -11.99 10.56 -1.53
CA HIS A 301 -10.65 10.04 -1.21
C HIS A 301 -9.55 10.59 -2.12
N ALA A 302 -9.71 11.85 -2.55
CA ALA A 302 -8.85 12.49 -3.52
C ALA A 302 -7.90 13.46 -2.84
N LEU A 303 -6.59 13.24 -3.02
CA LEU A 303 -5.57 14.21 -2.65
C LEU A 303 -5.31 15.16 -3.83
N THR A 304 -5.66 16.42 -3.65
CA THR A 304 -5.63 17.47 -4.68
C THR A 304 -4.58 18.51 -4.31
N ALA A 305 -3.55 18.66 -5.12
CA ALA A 305 -2.55 19.72 -4.98
C ALA A 305 -2.95 20.99 -5.76
N SER A 306 -2.66 22.17 -5.20
CA SER A 306 -2.73 23.46 -5.92
C SER A 306 -1.81 23.43 -7.15
N SER A 307 -2.02 24.34 -8.11
CA SER A 307 -1.13 24.49 -9.27
C SER A 307 0.26 25.03 -8.92
N THR A 308 0.45 25.57 -7.72
CA THR A 308 1.73 26.10 -7.21
C THR A 308 2.38 25.17 -6.19
N SER A 309 1.76 24.02 -5.91
CA SER A 309 2.20 23.09 -4.89
C SER A 309 3.61 22.57 -5.18
N PRO A 310 4.47 22.44 -4.16
CA PRO A 310 5.78 21.80 -4.29
C PRO A 310 5.70 20.28 -4.56
N LEU A 311 4.50 19.69 -4.51
CA LEU A 311 4.30 18.28 -4.84
C LEU A 311 4.19 18.03 -6.34
N ARG A 312 3.83 19.06 -7.12
CA ARG A 312 3.63 18.94 -8.56
C ARG A 312 4.93 19.07 -9.32
N ASP A 313 5.11 18.23 -10.33
CA ASP A 313 6.22 18.30 -11.29
C ASP A 313 7.61 18.33 -10.61
N ALA A 314 7.73 17.77 -9.41
CA ALA A 314 8.91 17.90 -8.56
C ALA A 314 9.97 16.80 -8.80
N ILE A 315 9.58 15.70 -9.45
CA ILE A 315 10.49 14.63 -9.85
C ILE A 315 10.74 14.72 -11.37
N PRO A 316 12.01 14.88 -11.81
CA PRO A 316 12.36 14.85 -13.22
C PRO A 316 12.00 13.53 -13.90
N LEU A 317 11.53 13.57 -15.15
CA LEU A 317 11.11 12.39 -15.91
C LEU A 317 12.20 11.33 -16.12
N ASP A 318 13.48 11.73 -16.14
CA ASP A 318 14.62 10.83 -16.34
C ASP A 318 15.10 10.14 -15.06
N GLU A 319 14.48 10.45 -13.91
CA GLU A 319 14.73 9.74 -12.66
C GLU A 319 14.09 8.35 -12.67
N THR A 320 14.77 7.38 -12.04
CA THR A 320 14.26 5.98 -11.95
C THR A 320 12.93 5.83 -11.20
N LEU A 321 12.48 6.88 -10.52
CA LEU A 321 11.18 6.95 -9.84
C LEU A 321 10.04 7.36 -10.80
N CYS A 322 10.36 7.84 -12.00
CA CYS A 322 9.41 8.24 -13.02
C CYS A 322 9.29 7.15 -14.11
N ALA A 323 8.06 6.85 -14.52
CA ALA A 323 7.80 6.02 -15.70
C ALA A 323 6.89 6.78 -16.66
N ASP A 324 7.23 6.81 -17.95
CA ASP A 324 6.55 7.57 -19.03
C ASP A 324 5.06 7.23 -19.24
N ALA A 325 4.48 6.32 -18.46
CA ALA A 325 3.08 5.90 -18.54
C ALA A 325 2.54 5.35 -17.19
N SER A 326 3.09 5.78 -16.06
CA SER A 326 2.51 5.37 -14.77
C SER A 326 1.05 5.83 -14.67
N ILE A 327 0.22 5.08 -13.94
CA ILE A 327 -1.14 5.47 -13.58
C ILE A 327 -1.22 5.71 -12.08
N ASP A 328 -1.95 6.73 -11.64
CA ASP A 328 -2.13 7.03 -10.23
C ASP A 328 -3.05 6.00 -9.53
N VAL A 329 -3.04 6.03 -8.19
CA VAL A 329 -4.27 6.27 -7.43
C VAL A 329 -5.58 5.80 -8.08
N ARG A 330 -6.04 6.69 -8.96
CA ARG A 330 -7.32 6.81 -9.62
C ARG A 330 -7.29 6.38 -11.09
N GLY A 331 -6.27 5.64 -11.53
CA GLY A 331 -6.15 5.13 -12.90
C GLY A 331 -5.92 6.22 -13.96
N VAL A 332 -5.60 7.45 -13.53
CA VAL A 332 -5.26 8.58 -14.38
C VAL A 332 -3.78 8.49 -14.75
N THR A 333 -3.43 8.79 -16.01
CA THR A 333 -2.04 8.73 -16.47
C THR A 333 -1.21 9.89 -15.91
N ARG A 334 -0.01 9.56 -15.42
CA ARG A 334 0.99 10.50 -14.88
C ARG A 334 1.56 11.42 -15.96
N GLY A 335 1.77 12.70 -15.65
CA GLY A 335 2.62 13.61 -16.43
C GLY A 335 1.95 14.63 -17.37
N LEU A 336 0.93 15.37 -16.92
CA LEU A 336 0.48 16.60 -17.63
C LEU A 336 1.30 17.81 -17.20
N ASP A 337 1.94 18.50 -18.14
CA ASP A 337 2.67 19.77 -17.95
C ASP A 337 1.74 20.86 -17.40
N SER A 338 1.84 21.13 -16.10
CA SER A 338 0.99 22.09 -15.41
C SER A 338 1.63 23.47 -15.22
N ASN A 339 2.96 23.56 -15.34
CA ASN A 339 3.72 24.80 -15.13
C ASN A 339 4.08 25.53 -16.44
N GLY A 340 3.81 24.92 -17.60
CA GLY A 340 3.97 25.51 -18.93
C GLY A 340 5.40 25.51 -19.46
N ASP A 341 6.29 24.69 -18.91
CA ASP A 341 7.67 24.54 -19.39
C ASP A 341 7.83 23.57 -20.57
N GLY A 342 6.74 22.93 -20.98
CA GLY A 342 6.67 21.98 -22.08
C GLY A 342 7.00 20.53 -21.70
N ARG A 343 7.16 20.22 -20.40
CA ARG A 343 7.49 18.88 -19.89
C ARG A 343 6.61 18.54 -18.68
N GLY A 344 5.81 17.48 -18.76
CA GLY A 344 5.18 16.94 -17.55
C GLY A 344 6.25 16.37 -16.63
N GLY A 345 6.27 16.70 -15.35
CA GLY A 345 7.09 16.00 -14.35
C GLY A 345 6.32 14.82 -13.75
N CYS A 346 6.95 14.10 -12.82
CA CYS A 346 6.18 13.26 -11.90
C CYS A 346 6.02 13.97 -10.56
N ASP A 347 4.92 13.66 -9.89
CA ASP A 347 4.58 14.25 -8.61
C ASP A 347 5.28 13.52 -7.45
N ILE A 348 5.48 14.26 -6.35
CA ILE A 348 5.86 13.69 -5.05
C ILE A 348 4.60 13.13 -4.39
N GLY A 349 4.70 11.88 -3.94
CA GLY A 349 3.60 11.13 -3.33
C GLY A 349 2.71 10.45 -4.36
N ALA A 350 1.52 10.06 -3.92
CA ALA A 350 0.50 9.45 -4.76
C ALA A 350 -0.44 10.49 -5.40
N VAL A 351 -0.10 11.79 -5.27
CA VAL A 351 -0.84 12.90 -5.86
C VAL A 351 -0.70 12.84 -7.36
N GLU A 352 -1.80 12.92 -8.10
CA GLU A 352 -1.89 13.47 -9.46
C GLU A 352 -3.33 13.93 -9.72
N ASN A 353 -3.50 15.07 -10.38
CA ASN A 353 -4.80 15.63 -10.75
C ASN A 353 -4.91 15.80 -12.25
#